data_AF-A0A9E3DHT6-F1
#
_entry.id   AF-A0A9E3DHT6-F1
#
_cell.length_a   1.000
_cell.length_b   1.000
_cell.length_c   1.000
_cell.angle_alpha   90.00
_cell.angle_beta   90.00
_cell.angle_gamma   90.00
#
_symmetry.space_group_name_H-M   'P 1'
#
loop_
_entity.id
_entity.type
_entity.pdbx_description
1 polymer ?
#
loop_
_entity_poly.entity_id
_entity_poly.type
_entity_poly.pdbx_seq_one_letter_code
_entity_poly.pdbx_strand_id
1 'polypeptide(L)'
;MPVSQLERRLNLVDTTLLVIGGIIGTGVFFNTSNVAQRVHTPGLVLAVWLAGGFIAAIGALSYAELGAMMPLVGGPYAFLREGWHPIAGFLYGWTLLLVISPGGTAAVTMKFAQTLGTLVPALGSPWAVRLTGLAAVWLLTLVNYFGVKPGAIVQNIFTSGKLIALAILIVCGFALKHSPGAPSAPGPPWEGSFLTAFGAALAPVLFSYGGWQSVTWTAGEVQNPERNLPRGLLAGTLVVIAVYVSASAVYLHVLPIDAIRQTNTLATDTAVSLLGSAGATFISIAIVVSTFGFIDMTLLTAPRVFYAMGRDGFLFRAAAYVHPKHQTPVTMLIFFAAWTSIVLLAGSYDALLSYTTFGDWIFFGLVVAALFRLRRKQPDAPRPYRVWGYPWLPAIFVAASFGFVIINFVANQPQTSYGLAIIASGIPAFYVFRRFHA
;
A
#
# COMPACT_ATOMS: atom_id res chain seq x y z
N MET A 1 -7.85 28.02 -9.44
CA MET A 1 -6.81 26.97 -9.52
C MET A 1 -6.66 26.58 -10.97
N PRO A 2 -5.46 26.39 -11.54
CA PRO A 2 -5.33 25.99 -12.93
C PRO A 2 -6.02 24.64 -13.14
N VAL A 3 -6.76 24.52 -14.24
CA VAL A 3 -7.42 23.28 -14.68
C VAL A 3 -6.36 22.18 -14.76
N SER A 4 -6.65 21.01 -14.20
CA SER A 4 -5.80 19.82 -14.35
C SER A 4 -5.52 19.57 -15.82
N GLN A 5 -4.24 19.54 -16.23
CA GLN A 5 -3.82 19.14 -17.57
C GLN A 5 -4.04 17.63 -17.83
N LEU A 6 -4.40 16.87 -16.78
CA LEU A 6 -4.74 15.45 -16.85
C LEU A 6 -6.25 15.27 -16.95
N GLU A 7 -6.70 14.42 -17.88
CA GLU A 7 -8.12 14.16 -18.13
C GLU A 7 -8.75 13.18 -17.12
N ARG A 8 -10.04 13.40 -16.82
CA ARG A 8 -10.84 12.53 -15.97
C ARG A 8 -11.25 11.25 -16.69
N ARG A 9 -10.40 10.23 -16.67
CA ARG A 9 -10.58 8.96 -17.39
C ARG A 9 -10.82 7.74 -16.49
N LEU A 10 -10.68 7.87 -15.17
CA LEU A 10 -10.87 6.78 -14.22
C LEU A 10 -12.32 6.75 -13.71
N ASN A 11 -13.03 5.66 -13.94
CA ASN A 11 -14.40 5.47 -13.44
C ASN A 11 -14.43 4.85 -12.03
N LEU A 12 -15.61 4.58 -11.48
CA LEU A 12 -15.77 4.00 -10.15
C LEU A 12 -15.14 2.60 -10.03
N VAL A 13 -15.23 1.77 -11.07
CA VAL A 13 -14.65 0.42 -11.07
C VAL A 13 -13.13 0.52 -11.04
N ASP A 14 -12.56 1.36 -11.89
CA ASP A 14 -11.12 1.64 -11.91
C ASP A 14 -10.66 2.13 -10.52
N THR A 15 -11.40 3.07 -9.93
CA THR A 15 -11.11 3.63 -8.59
C THR A 15 -11.14 2.54 -7.51
N THR A 16 -12.14 1.65 -7.55
CA THR A 16 -12.29 0.56 -6.56
C THR A 16 -11.19 -0.49 -6.71
N LEU A 17 -10.88 -0.90 -7.94
CA LEU A 17 -9.82 -1.87 -8.22
C LEU A 17 -8.42 -1.30 -7.96
N LEU A 18 -8.22 0.02 -8.14
CA LEU A 18 -7.00 0.69 -7.70
C LEU A 18 -6.82 0.62 -6.19
N VAL A 19 -7.89 0.83 -5.42
CA VAL A 19 -7.86 0.69 -3.95
C VAL A 19 -7.54 -0.76 -3.57
N ILE A 20 -8.26 -1.73 -4.14
CA ILE A 20 -8.04 -3.15 -3.85
C ILE A 20 -6.62 -3.58 -4.22
N GLY A 21 -6.15 -3.23 -5.42
CA GLY A 21 -4.81 -3.56 -5.88
C GLY A 21 -3.70 -2.83 -5.13
N GLY A 22 -4.02 -1.65 -4.58
CA GLY A 22 -3.17 -0.90 -3.66
C GLY A 22 -2.95 -1.61 -2.34
N ILE A 23 -4.02 -2.17 -1.75
CA ILE A 23 -3.96 -2.86 -0.46
C ILE A 23 -3.48 -4.31 -0.60
N ILE A 24 -4.03 -5.07 -1.56
CA ILE A 24 -3.69 -6.48 -1.76
C ILE A 24 -2.32 -6.58 -2.44
N GLY A 25 -1.29 -6.59 -1.60
CA GLY A 25 0.08 -6.91 -1.96
C GLY A 25 0.46 -8.35 -1.56
N THR A 26 1.63 -8.49 -0.94
CA THR A 26 2.15 -9.76 -0.43
C THR A 26 1.63 -10.11 0.97
N GLY A 27 1.20 -9.12 1.75
CA GLY A 27 0.89 -9.29 3.18
C GLY A 27 -0.12 -10.40 3.49
N VAL A 28 -1.18 -10.56 2.67
CA VAL A 28 -2.21 -11.61 2.84
C VAL A 28 -1.66 -13.03 2.79
N PHE A 29 -0.53 -13.25 2.12
CA PHE A 29 0.08 -14.58 1.96
C PHE A 29 0.97 -14.98 3.13
N PHE A 30 1.38 -14.04 3.98
CA PHE A 30 2.44 -14.27 4.99
C PHE A 30 2.09 -13.72 6.39
N ASN A 31 1.46 -12.55 6.49
CA ASN A 31 1.37 -11.81 7.74
C ASN A 31 0.47 -12.44 8.80
N THR A 32 -0.41 -13.36 8.44
CA THR A 32 -1.16 -14.14 9.44
C THR A 32 -0.21 -14.99 10.31
N SER A 33 0.92 -15.48 9.77
CA SER A 33 1.98 -16.14 10.55
C SER A 33 2.60 -15.17 11.57
N ASN A 34 2.98 -13.97 11.12
CA ASN A 34 3.50 -12.91 11.98
C ASN A 34 2.52 -12.53 13.11
N VAL A 35 1.21 -12.50 12.83
CA VAL A 35 0.19 -12.24 13.85
C VAL A 35 0.10 -13.41 14.83
N ALA A 36 0.05 -14.65 14.33
CA ALA A 36 -0.05 -15.86 15.16
C ALA A 36 1.15 -16.01 16.10
N GLN A 37 2.35 -15.59 15.68
CA GLN A 37 3.55 -15.56 16.52
C GLN A 37 3.42 -14.65 17.74
N ARG A 38 2.51 -13.66 17.71
CA ARG A 38 2.35 -12.64 18.76
C ARG A 38 1.12 -12.85 19.64
N VAL A 39 0.01 -13.34 19.09
CA VAL A 39 -1.27 -13.49 19.83
C VAL A 39 -1.74 -14.93 20.06
N HIS A 40 -0.95 -15.94 19.66
CA HIS A 40 -0.96 -17.36 20.06
C HIS A 40 -2.29 -18.15 19.96
N THR A 41 -3.44 -17.52 19.73
CA THR A 41 -4.76 -18.17 19.65
C THR A 41 -5.48 -17.78 18.35
N PRO A 42 -6.21 -18.70 17.70
CA PRO A 42 -6.92 -18.40 16.45
C PRO A 42 -7.90 -17.23 16.57
N GLY A 43 -8.65 -17.17 17.68
CA GLY A 43 -9.61 -16.10 17.94
C GLY A 43 -8.96 -14.72 17.99
N LEU A 44 -7.81 -14.59 18.66
CA LEU A 44 -7.09 -13.33 18.71
C LEU A 44 -6.46 -12.97 17.36
N VAL A 45 -5.97 -13.94 16.59
CA VAL A 45 -5.47 -13.67 15.22
C VAL A 45 -6.56 -13.01 14.37
N LEU A 46 -7.78 -13.55 14.37
CA LEU A 46 -8.90 -12.96 13.64
C LEU A 46 -9.32 -11.60 14.21
N ALA A 47 -9.32 -11.45 15.55
CA ALA A 47 -9.63 -10.18 16.20
C ALA A 47 -8.65 -9.07 15.79
N VAL A 48 -7.35 -9.37 15.67
CA VAL A 48 -6.33 -8.41 15.20
C VAL A 48 -6.59 -8.01 13.74
N TRP A 49 -6.93 -8.96 12.85
CA TRP A 49 -7.27 -8.65 11.45
C TRP A 49 -8.54 -7.79 11.31
N LEU A 50 -9.55 -8.05 12.13
CA LEU A 50 -10.77 -7.23 12.20
C LEU A 50 -10.48 -5.84 12.75
N ALA A 51 -9.71 -5.73 13.83
CA ALA A 51 -9.32 -4.45 14.42
C ALA A 51 -8.50 -3.59 13.46
N GLY A 52 -7.51 -4.18 12.78
CA GLY A 52 -6.73 -3.49 11.76
C GLY A 52 -7.57 -3.09 10.55
N GLY A 53 -8.52 -3.94 10.13
CA GLY A 53 -9.47 -3.63 9.07
C GLY A 53 -10.38 -2.45 9.43
N PHE A 54 -10.88 -2.42 10.67
CA PHE A 54 -11.66 -1.29 11.17
C PHE A 54 -10.86 0.01 11.18
N ILE A 55 -9.60 0.00 11.64
CA ILE A 55 -8.71 1.16 11.57
C ILE A 55 -8.51 1.59 10.12
N ALA A 56 -8.27 0.66 9.19
CA ALA A 56 -8.10 0.97 7.77
C ALA A 56 -9.35 1.60 7.16
N ALA A 57 -10.55 1.11 7.49
CA ALA A 57 -11.81 1.69 7.05
C ALA A 57 -11.99 3.14 7.53
N ILE A 58 -11.65 3.44 8.79
CA ILE A 58 -11.67 4.81 9.31
C ILE A 58 -10.70 5.72 8.53
N GLY A 59 -9.48 5.23 8.27
CA GLY A 59 -8.48 5.96 7.48
C GLY A 59 -8.99 6.28 6.07
N ALA A 60 -9.51 5.26 5.37
CA ALA A 60 -10.08 5.38 4.03
C ALA A 60 -11.25 6.38 4.00
N LEU A 61 -12.16 6.33 4.97
CA LEU A 61 -13.27 7.27 5.09
C LEU A 61 -12.79 8.69 5.42
N SER A 62 -11.74 8.85 6.22
CA SER A 62 -11.18 10.17 6.53
C SER A 62 -10.55 10.81 5.29
N TYR A 63 -9.83 10.02 4.49
CA TYR A 63 -9.28 10.49 3.21
C TYR A 63 -10.35 10.70 2.15
N ALA A 64 -11.45 9.95 2.18
CA ALA A 64 -12.58 10.18 1.29
C ALA A 64 -13.15 11.59 1.43
N GLU A 65 -13.23 12.15 2.65
CA GLU A 65 -13.67 13.54 2.85
C GLU A 65 -12.68 14.52 2.25
N LEU A 66 -11.37 14.36 2.52
CA LEU A 66 -10.34 15.23 1.98
C LEU A 66 -10.25 15.16 0.45
N GLY A 67 -10.33 13.96 -0.12
CA GLY A 67 -10.32 13.72 -1.56
C GLY A 67 -11.56 14.22 -2.28
N ALA A 68 -12.74 14.15 -1.65
CA ALA A 68 -13.96 14.73 -2.20
C ALA A 68 -13.98 16.28 -2.07
N MET A 69 -13.42 16.83 -0.99
CA MET A 69 -13.31 18.27 -0.77
C MET A 69 -12.26 18.91 -1.69
N MET A 70 -11.15 18.22 -1.96
CA MET A 70 -10.03 18.70 -2.76
C MET A 70 -9.58 17.61 -3.75
N PRO A 71 -10.30 17.39 -4.87
CA PRO A 71 -9.99 16.34 -5.85
C PRO A 71 -8.81 16.74 -6.74
N LEU A 72 -7.65 16.97 -6.13
CA LEU A 72 -6.42 17.41 -6.75
C LEU A 72 -5.46 16.24 -6.97
N VAL A 73 -4.70 16.31 -8.06
CA VAL A 73 -3.58 15.41 -8.31
C VAL A 73 -2.56 15.52 -7.17
N GLY A 74 -2.09 14.38 -6.67
CA GLY A 74 -1.11 14.29 -5.58
C GLY A 74 -1.69 13.96 -4.19
N GLY A 75 -3.02 13.99 -4.02
CA GLY A 75 -3.71 13.50 -2.83
C GLY A 75 -3.13 14.01 -1.49
N PRO A 76 -2.47 13.16 -0.67
CA PRO A 76 -1.95 13.55 0.65
C PRO A 76 -0.96 14.71 0.60
N TYR A 77 -0.20 14.86 -0.49
CA TYR A 77 0.67 16.02 -0.71
C TYR A 77 -0.14 17.33 -0.63
N ALA A 78 -1.27 17.39 -1.35
CA ALA A 78 -2.15 18.54 -1.34
C ALA A 78 -2.83 18.71 0.02
N PHE A 79 -3.31 17.63 0.63
CA PHE A 79 -4.00 17.69 1.94
C PHE A 79 -3.09 18.24 3.04
N LEU A 80 -1.83 17.81 3.07
CA LEU A 80 -0.84 18.30 4.04
C LEU A 80 -0.41 19.74 3.74
N ARG A 81 -0.28 20.12 2.47
CA ARG A 81 0.03 21.51 2.10
C ARG A 81 -1.07 22.47 2.58
N GLU A 82 -2.32 22.18 2.24
CA GLU A 82 -3.47 23.05 2.58
C GLU A 82 -3.80 23.00 4.07
N GLY A 83 -3.74 21.83 4.69
CA GLY A 83 -4.08 21.65 6.10
C GLY A 83 -2.97 22.08 7.07
N TRP A 84 -1.71 21.83 6.73
CA TRP A 84 -0.56 22.14 7.58
C TRP A 84 0.23 23.36 7.14
N HIS A 85 1.07 23.16 6.14
CA HIS A 85 1.98 24.15 5.56
C HIS A 85 2.63 23.50 4.31
N PRO A 86 3.09 24.26 3.30
CA PRO A 86 3.78 23.69 2.14
C PRO A 86 4.95 22.76 2.44
N ILE A 87 5.69 23.02 3.52
CA ILE A 87 6.77 22.13 3.95
C ILE A 87 6.25 20.74 4.34
N ALA A 88 5.08 20.61 4.95
CA ALA A 88 4.54 19.30 5.35
C ALA A 88 4.17 18.46 4.12
N GLY A 89 3.57 19.09 3.11
CA GLY A 89 3.35 18.44 1.80
C GLY A 89 4.68 18.06 1.14
N PHE A 90 5.67 18.95 1.15
CA PHE A 90 6.99 18.65 0.60
C PHE A 90 7.67 17.48 1.29
N LEU A 91 7.69 17.44 2.63
CA LEU A 91 8.30 16.34 3.39
C LEU A 91 7.65 15.00 3.04
N TYR A 92 6.31 14.96 2.93
CA TYR A 92 5.62 13.77 2.46
C TYR A 92 6.10 13.34 1.07
N GLY A 93 6.07 14.26 0.11
CA GLY A 93 6.47 13.97 -1.26
C GLY A 93 7.96 13.60 -1.39
N TRP A 94 8.83 14.21 -0.59
CA TRP A 94 10.27 13.94 -0.52
C TRP A 94 10.54 12.52 -0.01
N THR A 95 9.93 12.15 1.11
CA THR A 95 10.04 10.79 1.65
C THR A 95 9.40 9.77 0.72
N LEU A 96 8.29 10.13 0.07
CA LEU A 96 7.63 9.29 -0.94
C LEU A 96 8.54 9.02 -2.14
N LEU A 97 9.21 10.06 -2.65
CA LEU A 97 10.07 10.01 -3.84
C LEU A 97 11.35 9.23 -3.61
N LEU A 98 12.02 9.44 -2.47
CA LEU A 98 13.33 8.83 -2.24
C LEU A 98 13.23 7.39 -1.76
N VAL A 99 12.20 7.09 -0.98
CA VAL A 99 12.18 5.90 -0.12
C VAL A 99 10.90 5.09 -0.30
N ILE A 100 9.73 5.68 -0.01
CA ILE A 100 8.52 4.87 0.19
C ILE A 100 8.10 4.19 -1.11
N SER A 101 7.87 4.96 -2.16
CA SER A 101 7.39 4.38 -3.42
C SER A 101 8.46 3.54 -4.13
N PRO A 102 9.69 4.03 -4.38
CA PRO A 102 10.68 3.25 -5.12
C PRO A 102 11.16 2.04 -4.33
N GLY A 103 11.32 2.16 -3.02
CA GLY A 103 11.71 1.05 -2.15
C GLY A 103 10.64 -0.04 -2.10
N GLY A 104 9.37 0.34 -1.92
CA GLY A 104 8.24 -0.59 -1.96
C GLY A 104 8.10 -1.28 -3.32
N THR A 105 8.14 -0.50 -4.41
CA THR A 105 8.05 -1.05 -5.78
C THR A 105 9.24 -1.98 -6.09
N ALA A 106 10.46 -1.62 -5.72
CA ALA A 106 11.65 -2.46 -5.95
C ALA A 106 11.57 -3.78 -5.16
N ALA A 107 11.15 -3.74 -3.89
CA ALA A 107 10.99 -4.94 -3.07
C ALA A 107 9.95 -5.91 -3.65
N VAL A 108 8.79 -5.38 -4.07
CA VAL A 108 7.75 -6.19 -4.70
C VAL A 108 8.17 -6.71 -6.07
N THR A 109 8.92 -5.92 -6.85
CA THR A 109 9.49 -6.34 -8.14
C THR A 109 10.49 -7.48 -7.98
N MET A 110 11.33 -7.44 -6.94
CA MET A 110 12.25 -8.54 -6.63
C MET A 110 11.47 -9.81 -6.29
N LYS A 111 10.42 -9.70 -5.47
CA LYS A 111 9.57 -10.85 -5.12
C LYS A 111 8.87 -11.43 -6.35
N PHE A 112 8.34 -10.57 -7.22
CA PHE A 112 7.78 -10.96 -8.52
C PHE A 112 8.78 -11.80 -9.32
N ALA A 113 9.99 -11.29 -9.52
CA ALA A 113 10.98 -11.94 -10.36
C ALA A 113 11.52 -13.24 -9.75
N GLN A 114 11.74 -13.29 -8.44
CA GLN A 114 12.12 -14.52 -7.73
C GLN A 114 11.05 -15.60 -7.85
N THR A 115 9.78 -15.26 -7.60
CA THR A 115 8.68 -16.23 -7.71
C THR A 115 8.48 -16.67 -9.15
N LEU A 116 8.61 -15.78 -10.13
CA LEU A 116 8.58 -16.16 -11.54
C LEU A 116 9.74 -17.11 -11.90
N GLY A 117 10.93 -16.89 -11.34
CA GLY A 117 12.08 -17.79 -11.48
C GLY A 117 11.86 -19.19 -10.92
N THR A 118 10.99 -19.36 -9.91
CA THR A 118 10.58 -20.70 -9.44
C THR A 118 9.65 -21.43 -10.41
N LEU A 119 8.87 -20.68 -11.21
CA LEU A 119 7.98 -21.23 -12.22
C LEU A 119 8.70 -21.49 -13.55
N VAL A 120 9.64 -20.62 -13.90
CA VAL A 120 10.44 -20.67 -15.13
C VAL A 120 11.92 -20.70 -14.75
N PRO A 121 12.53 -21.89 -14.58
CA PRO A 121 13.89 -22.04 -14.06
C PRO A 121 14.96 -21.25 -14.80
N ALA A 122 14.79 -21.01 -16.11
CA ALA A 122 15.70 -20.17 -16.92
C ALA A 122 15.81 -18.72 -16.40
N LEU A 123 14.82 -18.24 -15.65
CA LEU A 123 14.78 -16.91 -15.04
C LEU A 123 15.24 -16.92 -13.57
N GLY A 124 15.61 -18.07 -13.01
CA GLY A 124 15.90 -18.24 -11.58
C GLY A 124 17.31 -17.83 -11.14
N SER A 125 18.25 -17.58 -12.07
CA SER A 125 19.59 -17.15 -11.68
C SER A 125 19.57 -15.73 -11.08
N PRO A 126 20.47 -15.39 -10.13
CA PRO A 126 20.45 -14.08 -9.47
C PRO A 126 20.45 -12.89 -10.44
N TRP A 127 21.18 -13.01 -11.55
CA TRP A 127 21.21 -11.98 -12.59
C TRP A 127 19.95 -11.98 -13.45
N ALA A 128 19.44 -13.16 -13.84
CA ALA A 128 18.19 -13.26 -14.59
C ALA A 128 17.01 -12.67 -13.80
N VAL A 129 16.91 -12.94 -12.50
CA VAL A 129 15.88 -12.35 -11.62
C VAL A 129 15.93 -10.82 -11.66
N ARG A 130 17.12 -10.20 -11.55
CA ARG A 130 17.26 -8.74 -11.63
C ARG A 130 16.83 -8.20 -12.99
N LEU A 131 17.26 -8.85 -14.07
CA LEU A 131 16.88 -8.46 -15.44
C LEU A 131 15.38 -8.62 -15.69
N THR A 132 14.76 -9.68 -15.20
CA THR A 132 13.31 -9.90 -15.26
C THR A 132 12.56 -8.81 -14.50
N GLY A 133 13.04 -8.42 -13.32
CA GLY A 133 12.47 -7.31 -12.55
C GLY A 133 12.56 -5.97 -13.30
N LEU A 134 13.72 -5.65 -13.86
CA LEU A 134 13.90 -4.45 -14.70
C LEU A 134 12.97 -4.47 -15.91
N ALA A 135 12.88 -5.61 -16.61
CA ALA A 135 12.01 -5.77 -17.77
C ALA A 135 10.54 -5.52 -17.38
N ALA A 136 10.07 -6.02 -16.24
CA ALA A 136 8.71 -5.78 -15.77
C ALA A 136 8.44 -4.30 -15.47
N VAL A 137 9.35 -3.63 -14.76
CA VAL A 137 9.23 -2.19 -14.45
C VAL A 137 9.15 -1.36 -15.73
N TRP A 138 10.05 -1.59 -16.68
CA TRP A 138 10.09 -0.81 -17.92
C TRP A 138 8.95 -1.15 -18.88
N LEU A 139 8.50 -2.40 -18.92
CA LEU A 139 7.30 -2.80 -19.68
C LEU A 139 6.06 -2.06 -19.17
N LEU A 140 5.85 -2.06 -17.86
CA LEU A 140 4.71 -1.37 -17.25
C LEU A 140 4.85 0.15 -17.35
N THR A 141 6.08 0.67 -17.29
CA THR A 141 6.37 2.08 -17.56
C THR A 141 5.94 2.47 -18.98
N LEU A 142 6.22 1.62 -19.97
CA LEU A 142 5.77 1.82 -21.35
C LEU A 142 4.24 1.79 -21.49
N VAL A 143 3.55 0.89 -20.80
CA VAL A 143 2.07 0.89 -20.77
C VAL A 143 1.55 2.21 -20.20
N ASN A 144 2.10 2.65 -19.07
CA ASN A 144 1.68 3.87 -18.37
C ASN A 144 2.08 5.16 -19.13
N TYR A 145 3.07 5.09 -20.01
CA TYR A 145 3.44 6.20 -20.90
C TYR A 145 2.27 6.60 -21.81
N PHE A 146 1.53 5.61 -22.35
CA PHE A 146 0.46 5.83 -23.32
C PHE A 146 -0.84 6.39 -22.72
N GLY A 147 -0.95 6.50 -21.40
CA GLY A 147 -2.10 7.11 -20.74
C GLY A 147 -2.45 6.45 -19.41
N VAL A 148 -3.28 7.14 -18.63
CA VAL A 148 -3.86 6.60 -17.39
C VAL A 148 -4.81 5.42 -17.64
N LYS A 149 -5.51 5.40 -18.78
CA LYS A 149 -6.52 4.37 -19.05
C LYS A 149 -5.91 3.01 -19.43
N PRO A 150 -4.91 2.91 -20.32
CA PRO A 150 -4.18 1.66 -20.53
C PRO A 150 -3.61 1.07 -19.24
N GLY A 151 -2.95 1.89 -18.41
CA GLY A 151 -2.47 1.46 -17.08
C GLY A 151 -3.61 0.96 -16.19
N ALA A 152 -4.72 1.70 -16.09
CA ALA A 152 -5.88 1.26 -15.31
C ALA A 152 -6.48 -0.07 -15.82
N ILE A 153 -6.48 -0.34 -17.13
CA ILE A 153 -6.95 -1.63 -17.68
C ILE A 153 -6.04 -2.78 -17.22
N VAL A 154 -4.72 -2.60 -17.33
CA VAL A 154 -3.74 -3.59 -16.85
C VAL A 154 -3.94 -3.81 -15.35
N GLN A 155 -3.99 -2.74 -14.58
CA GLN A 155 -4.27 -2.78 -13.15
C GLN A 155 -5.55 -3.57 -12.81
N ASN A 156 -6.64 -3.30 -13.52
CA ASN A 156 -7.93 -3.94 -13.29
C ASN A 156 -7.87 -5.45 -13.56
N ILE A 157 -7.18 -5.86 -14.63
CA ILE A 157 -6.99 -7.28 -14.99
C ILE A 157 -6.22 -8.00 -13.87
N PHE A 158 -5.06 -7.46 -13.45
CA PHE A 158 -4.24 -8.10 -12.42
C PHE A 158 -4.88 -8.05 -11.02
N THR A 159 -5.62 -6.99 -10.71
CA THR A 159 -6.38 -6.89 -9.46
C THR A 159 -7.52 -7.90 -9.42
N SER A 160 -8.26 -8.05 -10.52
CA SER A 160 -9.30 -9.07 -10.61
C SER A 160 -8.70 -10.49 -10.52
N GLY A 161 -7.57 -10.73 -11.19
CA GLY A 161 -6.85 -12.00 -11.13
C GLY A 161 -6.43 -12.39 -9.72
N LYS A 162 -5.84 -11.46 -8.94
CA LYS A 162 -5.47 -11.75 -7.55
C LYS A 162 -6.68 -11.97 -6.64
N LEU A 163 -7.80 -11.26 -6.86
CA LEU A 163 -9.05 -11.49 -6.13
C LEU A 163 -9.62 -12.87 -6.42
N ILE A 164 -9.63 -13.28 -7.69
CA ILE A 164 -10.08 -14.61 -8.11
C ILE A 164 -9.20 -15.69 -7.46
N ALA A 165 -7.87 -15.52 -7.48
CA ALA A 165 -6.97 -16.48 -6.84
C ALA A 165 -7.21 -16.61 -5.33
N LEU A 166 -7.42 -15.49 -4.63
CA LEU A 166 -7.76 -15.51 -3.21
C LEU A 166 -9.14 -16.12 -2.95
N ALA A 167 -10.13 -15.84 -3.81
CA ALA A 167 -11.45 -16.44 -3.71
C ALA A 167 -11.40 -17.96 -3.90
N ILE A 168 -10.62 -18.46 -4.86
CA ILE A 168 -10.39 -19.90 -5.06
C ILE A 168 -9.75 -20.51 -3.81
N LEU A 169 -8.69 -19.89 -3.28
CA LEU A 169 -8.04 -20.36 -2.06
C LEU A 169 -9.04 -20.43 -0.88
N ILE A 170 -9.86 -19.40 -0.73
CA ILE A 170 -10.86 -19.32 0.35
C ILE A 170 -11.92 -20.41 0.21
N VAL A 171 -12.50 -20.56 -0.98
CA VAL A 171 -13.55 -21.54 -1.25
C VAL A 171 -13.00 -22.95 -1.11
N CYS A 172 -11.85 -23.26 -1.71
CA CYS A 172 -11.21 -24.56 -1.58
C CYS A 172 -10.83 -24.88 -0.13
N GLY A 173 -10.34 -23.90 0.63
CA GLY A 173 -9.95 -24.08 2.02
C GLY A 173 -11.10 -24.47 2.94
N PHE A 174 -12.31 -23.95 2.70
CA PHE A 174 -13.51 -24.33 3.46
C PHE A 174 -14.24 -25.57 2.90
N ALA A 175 -14.17 -25.81 1.58
CA ALA A 175 -14.94 -26.87 0.93
C ALA A 175 -14.23 -28.23 0.89
N LEU A 176 -12.90 -28.24 0.76
CA LEU A 176 -12.14 -29.49 0.64
C LEU A 176 -11.85 -30.08 2.01
N LYS A 177 -11.88 -31.41 2.08
CA LYS A 177 -11.41 -32.13 3.27
C LYS A 177 -9.90 -32.03 3.36
N HIS A 178 -9.41 -31.73 4.55
CA HIS A 178 -8.00 -31.74 4.90
C HIS A 178 -7.84 -32.54 6.19
N SER A 179 -6.66 -33.15 6.36
CA SER A 179 -6.34 -33.83 7.61
C SER A 179 -6.03 -32.76 8.64
N PRO A 180 -6.84 -32.58 9.70
CA PRO A 180 -6.49 -31.65 10.76
C PRO A 180 -5.14 -32.10 11.31
N GLY A 181 -4.15 -31.20 11.28
CA GLY A 181 -2.85 -31.50 11.84
C GLY A 181 -2.98 -31.87 13.33
N ALA A 182 -2.00 -32.61 13.86
CA ALA A 182 -2.03 -33.08 15.24
C ALA A 182 -2.36 -31.92 16.21
N PRO A 183 -3.16 -32.17 17.27
CA PRO A 183 -3.50 -31.16 18.27
C PRO A 183 -2.24 -30.45 18.76
N SER A 184 -2.28 -29.12 18.73
CA SER A 184 -1.20 -28.27 19.20
C SER A 184 -0.96 -28.49 20.68
N ALA A 185 0.32 -28.51 21.11
CA ALA A 185 0.62 -28.36 22.52
C ALA A 185 0.07 -26.99 23.00
N PRO A 186 -0.25 -26.81 24.29
CA PRO A 186 -0.59 -25.50 24.81
C PRO A 186 0.53 -24.52 24.43
N GLY A 187 0.16 -23.42 23.76
CA GLY A 187 1.13 -22.39 23.38
C GLY A 187 1.89 -21.88 24.62
N PRO A 188 3.10 -21.34 24.45
CA PRO A 188 3.85 -20.81 25.58
C PRO A 188 3.00 -19.77 26.32
N PRO A 189 3.09 -19.72 27.67
CA PRO A 189 2.38 -18.74 28.47
C PRO A 189 2.68 -17.33 27.96
N TRP A 190 1.70 -16.45 28.05
CA TRP A 190 1.87 -15.09 27.55
C TRP A 190 3.00 -14.39 28.31
N GLU A 191 4.04 -13.99 27.59
CA GLU A 191 5.08 -13.13 28.14
C GLU A 191 4.66 -11.67 27.95
N GLY A 192 4.47 -10.95 29.07
CA GLY A 192 4.13 -9.53 29.08
C GLY A 192 2.63 -9.21 29.09
N SER A 193 2.29 -7.96 28.75
CA SER A 193 0.91 -7.48 28.78
C SER A 193 0.15 -7.88 27.50
N PHE A 194 -1.11 -8.26 27.64
CA PHE A 194 -2.02 -8.46 26.50
C PHE A 194 -1.99 -7.27 25.53
N LEU A 195 -2.01 -6.05 26.09
CA LEU A 195 -2.04 -4.83 25.30
C LEU A 195 -0.78 -4.67 24.44
N THR A 196 0.38 -5.05 24.97
CA THR A 196 1.65 -5.02 24.23
C THR A 196 1.69 -6.07 23.12
N ALA A 197 1.22 -7.29 23.40
CA ALA A 197 1.18 -8.37 22.40
C ALA A 197 0.18 -8.06 21.27
N PHE A 198 -1.01 -7.58 21.62
CA PHE A 198 -2.04 -7.19 20.66
C PHE A 198 -1.59 -5.99 19.82
N GLY A 199 -0.99 -4.97 20.44
CA GLY A 199 -0.43 -3.81 19.74
C GLY A 199 0.70 -4.20 18.78
N ALA A 200 1.60 -5.09 19.19
CA ALA A 200 2.65 -5.61 18.31
C ALA A 200 2.09 -6.45 17.15
N ALA A 201 0.99 -7.18 17.36
CA ALA A 201 0.33 -7.99 16.34
C ALA A 201 -0.46 -7.15 15.33
N LEU A 202 -0.97 -5.99 15.74
CA LEU A 202 -1.57 -5.03 14.82
C LEU A 202 -0.56 -4.51 13.80
N ALA A 203 0.73 -4.45 14.12
CA ALA A 203 1.72 -3.85 13.23
C ALA A 203 1.79 -4.49 11.82
N PRO A 204 1.99 -5.82 11.68
CA PRO A 204 1.96 -6.48 10.36
C PRO A 204 0.60 -6.42 9.66
N VAL A 205 -0.50 -6.32 10.43
CA VAL A 205 -1.86 -6.16 9.87
C VAL A 205 -2.08 -4.77 9.28
N LEU A 206 -1.70 -3.72 10.03
CA LEU A 206 -1.77 -2.33 9.58
C LEU A 206 -0.88 -2.11 8.35
N PHE A 207 0.30 -2.74 8.31
CA PHE A 207 1.10 -2.79 7.10
C PHE A 207 0.34 -3.43 5.93
N SER A 208 -0.30 -4.59 6.14
CA SER A 208 -1.03 -5.31 5.09
C SER A 208 -2.24 -4.53 4.55
N TYR A 209 -2.88 -3.71 5.38
CA TYR A 209 -3.99 -2.86 4.99
C TYR A 209 -3.57 -1.52 4.37
N GLY A 210 -2.28 -1.15 4.42
CA GLY A 210 -1.78 0.04 3.75
C GLY A 210 -1.97 -0.05 2.24
N GLY A 211 -2.23 1.09 1.58
CA GLY A 211 -2.34 1.17 0.11
C GLY A 211 -3.67 1.71 -0.42
N TRP A 212 -4.70 1.82 0.42
CA TRP A 212 -5.97 2.43 0.01
C TRP A 212 -5.82 3.90 -0.41
N GLN A 213 -4.83 4.60 0.13
CA GLN A 213 -4.56 6.00 -0.18
C GLN A 213 -4.09 6.24 -1.61
N SER A 214 -3.56 5.22 -2.30
CA SER A 214 -2.93 5.37 -3.62
C SER A 214 -3.89 5.96 -4.66
N VAL A 215 -5.19 5.66 -4.55
CA VAL A 215 -6.21 6.22 -5.45
C VAL A 215 -6.37 7.73 -5.32
N THR A 216 -6.02 8.30 -4.16
CA THR A 216 -6.09 9.75 -3.95
C THR A 216 -4.97 10.49 -4.69
N TRP A 217 -3.88 9.82 -5.06
CA TRP A 217 -2.82 10.41 -5.88
C TRP A 217 -3.30 10.77 -7.29
N THR A 218 -4.27 10.00 -7.81
CA THR A 218 -4.90 10.19 -9.12
C THR A 218 -6.27 10.85 -9.03
N ALA A 219 -6.61 11.49 -7.90
CA ALA A 219 -7.94 12.10 -7.69
C ALA A 219 -8.36 13.09 -8.80
N GLY A 220 -7.41 13.81 -9.39
CA GLY A 220 -7.67 14.73 -10.51
C GLY A 220 -8.10 14.04 -11.82
N GLU A 221 -7.81 12.75 -11.97
CA GLU A 221 -8.13 11.93 -13.15
C GLU A 221 -9.36 11.03 -12.92
N VAL A 222 -9.99 11.10 -11.75
CA VAL A 222 -11.23 10.38 -11.44
C VAL A 222 -12.45 11.13 -11.96
N GLN A 223 -13.33 10.42 -12.66
CA GLN A 223 -14.63 10.91 -13.10
C GLN A 223 -15.54 11.13 -11.89
N ASN A 224 -16.24 12.26 -11.83
CA ASN A 224 -17.13 12.62 -10.71
C ASN A 224 -16.46 12.36 -9.34
N PRO A 225 -15.27 12.93 -9.08
CA PRO A 225 -14.39 12.53 -7.97
C PRO A 225 -15.07 12.69 -6.60
N GLU A 226 -15.94 13.69 -6.47
CA GLU A 226 -16.77 13.98 -5.28
C GLU A 226 -17.64 12.79 -4.85
N ARG A 227 -18.02 11.91 -5.79
CA ARG A 227 -18.83 10.72 -5.53
C ARG A 227 -18.02 9.44 -5.68
N ASN A 228 -17.20 9.35 -6.72
CA ASN A 228 -16.49 8.11 -7.05
C ASN A 228 -15.29 7.86 -6.12
N LEU A 229 -14.56 8.88 -5.65
CA LEU A 229 -13.48 8.67 -4.69
C LEU A 229 -14.01 8.10 -3.36
N PRO A 230 -15.02 8.69 -2.70
CA PRO A 230 -15.55 8.11 -1.46
C PRO A 230 -16.08 6.69 -1.63
N ARG A 231 -16.83 6.44 -2.71
CA ARG A 231 -17.40 5.11 -2.99
C ARG A 231 -16.32 4.08 -3.27
N GLY A 232 -15.32 4.42 -4.09
CA GLY A 232 -14.23 3.52 -4.44
C GLY A 232 -13.32 3.19 -3.26
N LEU A 233 -12.98 4.19 -2.43
CA LEU A 233 -12.24 3.99 -1.18
C LEU A 233 -12.99 3.05 -0.24
N LEU A 234 -14.26 3.35 0.08
CA LEU A 234 -15.03 2.52 1.00
C LEU A 234 -15.25 1.10 0.45
N ALA A 235 -15.72 0.97 -0.79
CA ALA A 235 -15.99 -0.34 -1.39
C ALA A 235 -14.72 -1.19 -1.48
N GLY A 236 -13.62 -0.59 -1.95
CA GLY A 236 -12.35 -1.30 -2.08
C GLY A 236 -11.80 -1.74 -0.73
N THR A 237 -11.81 -0.87 0.27
CA THR A 237 -11.35 -1.22 1.63
C THR A 237 -12.21 -2.32 2.26
N LEU A 238 -13.55 -2.26 2.13
CA LEU A 238 -14.44 -3.29 2.68
C LEU A 238 -14.25 -4.66 2.01
N VAL A 239 -14.07 -4.69 0.69
CA VAL A 239 -13.75 -5.93 -0.04
C VAL A 239 -12.47 -6.55 0.50
N VAL A 240 -11.43 -5.74 0.71
CA VAL A 240 -10.16 -6.26 1.23
C VAL A 240 -10.26 -6.75 2.66
N ILE A 241 -11.00 -6.06 3.53
CA ILE A 241 -11.27 -6.55 4.90
C ILE A 241 -11.93 -7.93 4.84
N ALA A 242 -12.97 -8.10 4.02
CA ALA A 242 -13.65 -9.38 3.87
C ALA A 242 -12.70 -10.48 3.37
N VAL A 243 -11.89 -10.18 2.34
CA VAL A 243 -10.91 -11.13 1.77
C VAL A 243 -9.84 -11.51 2.79
N TYR A 244 -9.26 -10.54 3.50
CA TYR A 244 -8.18 -10.79 4.46
C TYR A 244 -8.65 -11.59 5.65
N VAL A 245 -9.79 -11.21 6.26
CA VAL A 245 -10.36 -11.96 7.39
C VAL A 245 -10.71 -13.38 6.96
N SER A 246 -11.30 -13.55 5.77
CA SER A 246 -11.65 -14.88 5.23
C SER A 246 -10.42 -15.74 4.94
N ALA A 247 -9.38 -15.17 4.33
CA ALA A 247 -8.13 -15.88 4.07
C ALA A 247 -7.43 -16.28 5.37
N SER A 248 -7.39 -15.39 6.38
CA SER A 248 -6.85 -15.71 7.70
C SER A 248 -7.64 -16.81 8.40
N ALA A 249 -8.96 -16.81 8.28
CA ALA A 249 -9.81 -17.88 8.81
C ALA A 249 -9.51 -19.22 8.12
N VAL A 250 -9.29 -19.22 6.80
CA VAL A 250 -8.90 -20.41 6.03
C VAL A 250 -7.55 -20.95 6.49
N TYR A 251 -6.55 -20.10 6.67
CA TYR A 251 -5.24 -20.54 7.18
C TYR A 251 -5.37 -21.24 8.54
N LEU A 252 -6.11 -20.64 9.47
CA LEU A 252 -6.38 -21.20 10.80
C LEU A 252 -7.25 -22.46 10.78
N HIS A 253 -8.06 -22.63 9.72
CA HIS A 253 -8.91 -23.80 9.54
C HIS A 253 -8.14 -25.00 8.97
N VAL A 254 -7.19 -24.74 8.07
CA VAL A 254 -6.43 -25.78 7.35
C VAL A 254 -5.17 -26.20 8.12
N LEU A 255 -4.48 -25.26 8.77
CA LEU A 255 -3.21 -25.51 9.45
C LEU A 255 -3.34 -25.32 10.98
N PRO A 256 -2.71 -26.19 11.80
CA PRO A 256 -2.57 -25.94 13.23
C PRO A 256 -1.83 -24.64 13.50
N ILE A 257 -2.20 -23.93 14.57
CA ILE A 257 -1.62 -22.60 14.88
C ILE A 257 -0.11 -22.64 15.09
N ASP A 258 0.44 -23.73 15.63
CA ASP A 258 1.89 -23.87 15.78
C ASP A 258 2.63 -24.00 14.44
N ALA A 259 2.04 -24.70 13.47
CA ALA A 259 2.58 -24.75 12.12
C ALA A 259 2.53 -23.36 11.46
N ILE A 260 1.43 -22.63 11.65
CA ILE A 260 1.28 -21.25 11.18
C ILE A 260 2.34 -20.34 11.78
N ARG A 261 2.72 -20.50 13.05
CA ARG A 261 3.73 -19.67 13.72
C ARG A 261 5.15 -19.92 13.20
N GLN A 262 5.43 -21.12 12.71
CA GLN A 262 6.77 -21.53 12.28
C GLN A 262 7.00 -21.34 10.78
N THR A 263 5.93 -21.23 9.98
CA THR A 263 6.04 -21.10 8.53
C THR A 263 6.35 -19.68 8.07
N ASN A 264 7.22 -19.60 7.05
CA ASN A 264 7.49 -18.40 6.26
C ASN A 264 6.77 -18.41 4.90
N THR A 265 6.04 -19.48 4.58
CA THR A 265 5.36 -19.73 3.30
C THR A 265 3.90 -20.10 3.50
N LEU A 266 3.24 -19.44 4.46
CA LEU A 266 1.90 -19.77 4.95
C LEU A 266 0.88 -20.12 3.85
N ALA A 267 0.72 -19.25 2.85
CA ALA A 267 -0.23 -19.51 1.77
C ALA A 267 0.13 -20.75 0.93
N THR A 268 1.41 -20.95 0.64
CA THR A 268 1.91 -22.12 -0.09
C THR A 268 1.67 -23.39 0.70
N ASP A 269 2.02 -23.40 1.99
CA ASP A 269 1.87 -24.57 2.86
C ASP A 269 0.39 -24.95 3.02
N THR A 270 -0.49 -23.94 3.14
CA THR A 270 -1.94 -24.12 3.15
C THR A 270 -2.41 -24.76 1.84
N ALA A 271 -1.99 -24.22 0.69
CA ALA A 271 -2.39 -24.74 -0.61
C ALA A 271 -1.84 -26.15 -0.87
N VAL A 272 -0.63 -26.46 -0.40
CA VAL A 272 -0.04 -27.81 -0.49
C VAL A 272 -0.82 -28.80 0.37
N SER A 273 -1.25 -28.39 1.56
CA SER A 273 -2.11 -29.23 2.42
C SER A 273 -3.45 -29.56 1.75
N LEU A 274 -3.99 -28.66 0.92
CA LEU A 274 -5.26 -28.84 0.22
C LEU A 274 -5.14 -29.57 -1.13
N LEU A 275 -4.11 -29.26 -1.91
CA LEU A 275 -4.02 -29.60 -3.35
C LEU A 275 -2.67 -30.26 -3.73
N GLY A 276 -1.79 -30.55 -2.77
CA GLY A 276 -0.45 -31.09 -3.03
C GLY A 276 0.44 -30.12 -3.82
N SER A 277 1.32 -30.65 -4.68
CA SER A 277 2.26 -29.84 -5.47
C SER A 277 1.57 -28.82 -6.38
N ALA A 278 0.38 -29.14 -6.89
CA ALA A 278 -0.42 -28.20 -7.69
C ALA A 278 -0.81 -26.94 -6.90
N GLY A 279 -1.02 -27.08 -5.58
CA GLY A 279 -1.27 -25.95 -4.68
C GLY A 279 -0.10 -24.98 -4.60
N ALA A 280 1.15 -25.49 -4.56
CA ALA A 280 2.34 -24.64 -4.57
C ALA A 280 2.45 -23.84 -5.87
N THR A 281 2.26 -24.49 -7.02
CA THR A 281 2.27 -23.82 -8.33
C THR A 281 1.18 -22.76 -8.42
N PHE A 282 -0.03 -23.06 -7.94
CA PHE A 282 -1.15 -22.12 -7.90
C PHE A 282 -0.81 -20.86 -7.10
N ILE A 283 -0.27 -21.01 -5.89
CA ILE A 283 0.11 -19.86 -5.05
C ILE A 283 1.25 -19.06 -5.68
N SER A 284 2.24 -19.71 -6.28
CA SER A 284 3.31 -19.00 -7.01
C SER A 284 2.75 -18.15 -8.15
N ILE A 285 1.80 -18.68 -8.95
CA ILE A 285 1.12 -17.92 -10.01
C ILE A 285 0.32 -16.75 -9.41
N ALA A 286 -0.42 -16.98 -8.33
CA ALA A 286 -1.19 -15.95 -7.64
C ALA A 286 -0.30 -14.80 -7.13
N ILE A 287 0.87 -15.13 -6.58
CA ILE A 287 1.87 -14.15 -6.14
C ILE A 287 2.41 -13.37 -7.34
N VAL A 288 2.75 -14.02 -8.45
CA VAL A 288 3.23 -13.34 -9.68
C VAL A 288 2.18 -12.36 -10.22
N VAL A 289 0.93 -12.78 -10.34
CA VAL A 289 -0.19 -11.91 -10.77
C VAL A 289 -0.38 -10.74 -9.79
N SER A 290 -0.34 -11.02 -8.48
CA SER A 290 -0.55 -9.97 -7.48
C SER A 290 0.57 -8.93 -7.49
N THR A 291 1.82 -9.38 -7.52
CA THR A 291 3.01 -8.51 -7.48
C THR A 291 3.16 -7.70 -8.76
N PHE A 292 2.89 -8.28 -9.94
CA PHE A 292 2.90 -7.54 -11.20
C PHE A 292 1.85 -6.42 -11.22
N GLY A 293 0.63 -6.70 -10.75
CA GLY A 293 -0.40 -5.67 -10.58
C GLY A 293 -0.01 -4.59 -9.57
N PHE A 294 0.70 -4.92 -8.49
CA PHE A 294 1.16 -3.89 -7.56
C PHE A 294 2.21 -2.95 -8.21
N ILE A 295 3.12 -3.50 -9.02
CA ILE A 295 4.12 -2.70 -9.74
C ILE A 295 3.41 -1.70 -10.66
N ASP A 296 2.42 -2.17 -11.44
CA ASP A 296 1.63 -1.32 -12.33
C ASP A 296 0.90 -0.21 -11.55
N MET A 297 0.22 -0.55 -10.45
CA MET A 297 -0.44 0.40 -9.57
C MET A 297 0.49 1.52 -9.10
N THR A 298 1.71 1.18 -8.66
CA THR A 298 2.67 2.19 -8.20
C THR A 298 3.20 3.08 -9.33
N LEU A 299 3.50 2.50 -10.51
CA LEU A 299 3.92 3.26 -11.69
C LEU A 299 2.81 4.16 -12.23
N LEU A 300 1.56 3.72 -12.12
CA LEU A 300 0.40 4.50 -12.47
C LEU A 300 0.18 5.64 -11.47
N THR A 301 0.33 5.42 -10.17
CA THR A 301 -0.17 6.41 -9.18
C THR A 301 0.93 7.34 -8.65
N ALA A 302 2.13 6.85 -8.32
CA ALA A 302 3.16 7.63 -7.63
C ALA A 302 3.69 8.84 -8.43
N PRO A 303 3.94 8.76 -9.75
CA PRO A 303 4.42 9.91 -10.54
C PRO A 303 3.53 11.15 -10.47
N ARG A 304 2.23 10.98 -10.22
CA ARG A 304 1.27 12.09 -10.06
C ARG A 304 1.61 12.98 -8.85
N VAL A 305 2.10 12.40 -7.76
CA VAL A 305 2.49 13.15 -6.57
C VAL A 305 3.69 14.04 -6.89
N PHE A 306 4.69 13.47 -7.56
CA PHE A 306 5.91 14.20 -7.91
C PHE A 306 5.65 15.26 -8.98
N TYR A 307 4.76 14.97 -9.92
CA TYR A 307 4.26 15.98 -10.85
C TYR A 307 3.59 17.15 -10.13
N ALA A 308 2.73 16.88 -9.15
CA ALA A 308 2.10 17.94 -8.36
C ALA A 308 3.14 18.79 -7.61
N MET A 309 4.16 18.17 -7.02
CA MET A 309 5.27 18.89 -6.40
C MET A 309 6.04 19.77 -7.40
N GLY A 310 6.32 19.24 -8.60
CA GLY A 310 6.99 19.98 -9.67
C GLY A 310 6.18 21.18 -10.15
N ARG A 311 4.86 20.98 -10.39
CA ARG A 311 3.93 22.04 -10.77
C ARG A 311 3.90 23.16 -9.74
N ASP A 312 4.00 22.81 -8.46
CA ASP A 312 3.93 23.75 -7.35
C ASP A 312 5.31 24.35 -7.00
N GLY A 313 6.34 24.13 -7.83
CA GLY A 313 7.66 24.74 -7.71
C GLY A 313 8.55 24.14 -6.62
N PHE A 314 8.23 22.93 -6.15
CA PHE A 314 8.99 22.24 -5.12
C PHE A 314 9.92 21.14 -5.64
N LEU A 315 9.91 20.85 -6.94
CA LEU A 315 10.90 20.01 -7.61
C LEU A 315 11.43 20.73 -8.86
N PHE A 316 12.41 20.15 -9.55
CA PHE A 316 12.94 20.67 -10.81
C PHE A 316 11.83 20.91 -11.85
N ARG A 317 11.97 21.96 -12.68
CA ARG A 317 10.92 22.39 -13.64
C ARG A 317 10.42 21.27 -14.56
N ALA A 318 11.30 20.36 -14.97
CA ALA A 318 10.90 19.24 -15.84
C ALA A 318 9.91 18.26 -15.17
N ALA A 319 9.83 18.23 -13.83
CA ALA A 319 8.86 17.41 -13.10
C ALA A 319 7.40 17.87 -13.36
N ALA A 320 7.20 19.14 -13.71
CA ALA A 320 5.89 19.70 -14.05
C ALA A 320 5.45 19.40 -15.50
N TYR A 321 6.26 18.69 -16.29
CA TYR A 321 5.94 18.41 -17.68
C TYR A 321 4.88 17.29 -17.82
N VAL A 322 3.89 17.54 -18.67
CA VAL A 322 2.87 16.57 -19.09
C VAL A 322 2.97 16.38 -20.59
N HIS A 323 2.93 15.13 -21.05
CA HIS A 323 2.98 14.81 -22.47
C HIS A 323 1.73 15.34 -23.20
N PRO A 324 1.84 16.17 -24.25
CA PRO A 324 0.68 16.78 -24.91
C PRO A 324 -0.38 15.80 -25.44
N LYS A 325 0.07 14.71 -26.10
CA LYS A 325 -0.82 13.69 -26.68
C LYS A 325 -1.39 12.69 -25.65
N HIS A 326 -0.54 12.15 -24.79
CA HIS A 326 -0.91 11.07 -23.85
C HIS A 326 -1.39 11.59 -22.49
N GLN A 327 -1.20 12.88 -22.20
CA GLN A 327 -1.57 13.54 -20.95
C GLN A 327 -1.06 12.80 -19.71
N THR A 328 0.19 12.34 -19.79
CA THR A 328 0.87 11.61 -18.71
C THR A 328 2.05 12.42 -18.19
N PRO A 329 2.37 12.35 -16.87
CA PRO A 329 3.55 13.00 -16.30
C PRO A 329 4.82 12.20 -16.65
N VAL A 330 5.18 12.16 -17.93
CA VAL A 330 6.21 11.28 -18.49
C VAL A 330 7.57 11.46 -17.82
N THR A 331 7.98 12.71 -17.55
CA THR A 331 9.26 12.97 -16.89
C THR A 331 9.32 12.28 -15.52
N MET A 332 8.28 12.41 -14.71
CA MET A 332 8.25 11.80 -13.39
C MET A 332 8.01 10.29 -13.44
N LEU A 333 7.32 9.79 -14.46
CA LEU A 333 7.17 8.36 -14.70
C LEU A 333 8.53 7.70 -15.02
N ILE A 334 9.29 8.28 -15.96
CA ILE A 334 10.63 7.78 -16.33
C ILE A 334 11.60 7.93 -15.16
N PHE A 335 11.59 9.08 -14.48
CA PHE A 335 12.44 9.28 -13.29
C PHE A 335 12.14 8.23 -12.22
N PHE A 336 10.87 7.98 -11.93
CA PHE A 336 10.46 7.00 -10.93
C PHE A 336 10.85 5.58 -11.32
N ALA A 337 10.70 5.19 -12.59
CA ALA A 337 11.14 3.89 -13.10
C ALA A 337 12.66 3.71 -13.03
N ALA A 338 13.43 4.75 -13.39
CA ALA A 338 14.88 4.75 -13.31
C ALA A 338 15.38 4.67 -11.86
N TRP A 339 14.78 5.45 -10.95
CA TRP A 339 15.12 5.42 -9.54
C TRP A 339 14.77 4.08 -8.89
N THR A 340 13.60 3.52 -9.20
CA THR A 340 13.21 2.16 -8.79
C THR A 340 14.19 1.11 -9.31
N SER A 341 14.68 1.26 -10.55
CA SER A 341 15.69 0.36 -11.14
C SER A 341 17.02 0.42 -10.39
N ILE A 342 17.47 1.62 -9.99
CA ILE A 342 18.68 1.80 -9.19
C ILE A 342 18.52 1.12 -7.82
N VAL A 343 17.40 1.38 -7.13
CA VAL A 343 17.11 0.77 -5.82
C VAL A 343 17.04 -0.76 -5.92
N LEU A 344 16.42 -1.28 -6.98
CA LEU A 344 16.35 -2.73 -7.25
C LEU A 344 17.74 -3.37 -7.44
N LEU A 345 18.68 -2.65 -8.06
CA LEU A 345 20.04 -3.14 -8.28
C LEU A 345 20.96 -2.97 -7.07
N ALA A 346 20.76 -1.91 -6.28
CA ALA A 346 21.62 -1.54 -5.15
C ALA A 346 21.51 -2.46 -3.93
N GLY A 347 20.33 -3.05 -3.68
CA GLY A 347 20.12 -4.20 -2.78
C GLY A 347 20.50 -4.04 -1.30
N SER A 348 19.52 -3.69 -0.45
CA SER A 348 19.25 -4.39 0.82
C SER A 348 17.76 -4.29 1.17
N TYR A 349 17.01 -5.37 0.91
CA TYR A 349 15.54 -5.35 0.75
C TYR A 349 14.77 -5.27 2.07
N ASP A 350 15.25 -5.94 3.12
CA ASP A 350 14.56 -5.99 4.42
C ASP A 350 14.65 -4.66 5.17
N ALA A 351 15.74 -3.91 4.93
CA ALA A 351 15.90 -2.56 5.44
C ALA A 351 14.88 -1.61 4.81
N LEU A 352 14.73 -1.66 3.47
CA LEU A 352 13.79 -0.84 2.70
C LEU A 352 12.37 -0.93 3.24
N LEU A 353 11.85 -2.15 3.41
CA LEU A 353 10.47 -2.37 3.85
C LEU A 353 10.16 -1.83 5.26
N SER A 354 11.16 -1.88 6.15
CA SER A 354 10.99 -1.53 7.55
C SER A 354 10.82 -0.02 7.76
N TYR A 355 11.57 0.82 7.03
CA TYR A 355 11.44 2.28 7.16
C TYR A 355 10.38 2.91 6.24
N THR A 356 9.99 2.27 5.13
CA THR A 356 8.88 2.78 4.29
C THR A 356 7.58 2.82 5.08
N THR A 357 7.26 1.72 5.77
CA THR A 357 6.05 1.59 6.58
C THR A 357 6.01 2.62 7.70
N PHE A 358 7.14 2.82 8.37
CA PHE A 358 7.26 3.81 9.44
C PHE A 358 6.95 5.23 8.94
N GLY A 359 7.51 5.63 7.80
CA GLY A 359 7.27 6.94 7.20
C GLY A 359 5.80 7.14 6.78
N ASP A 360 5.19 6.14 6.14
CA ASP A 360 3.80 6.20 5.68
C ASP A 360 2.83 6.52 6.83
N TRP A 361 2.96 5.81 7.95
CA TRP A 361 2.03 5.95 9.08
C TRP A 361 2.16 7.29 9.82
N ILE A 362 3.35 7.92 9.82
CA ILE A 362 3.51 9.31 10.28
C ILE A 362 2.61 10.22 9.43
N PHE A 363 2.74 10.13 8.10
CA PHE A 363 1.99 10.99 7.20
C PHE A 363 0.50 10.66 7.16
N PHE A 364 0.10 9.40 7.35
CA PHE A 364 -1.32 9.03 7.48
C PHE A 364 -1.97 9.71 8.68
N GLY A 365 -1.30 9.66 9.84
CA GLY A 365 -1.74 10.37 11.04
C GLY A 365 -1.82 11.89 10.81
N LEU A 366 -0.81 12.48 10.18
CA LEU A 366 -0.79 13.92 9.87
C LEU A 366 -1.89 14.34 8.88
N VAL A 367 -2.19 13.53 7.86
CA VAL A 367 -3.27 13.81 6.90
C VAL A 367 -4.62 13.79 7.59
N VAL A 368 -4.91 12.77 8.39
CA VAL A 368 -6.19 12.72 9.13
C VAL A 368 -6.23 13.82 10.19
N ALA A 369 -5.12 14.18 10.84
CA ALA A 369 -5.06 15.34 11.72
C ALA A 369 -5.31 16.66 10.97
N ALA A 370 -4.90 16.76 9.70
CA ALA A 370 -5.18 17.91 8.84
C ALA A 370 -6.68 18.12 8.62
N LEU A 371 -7.48 17.04 8.60
CA LEU A 371 -8.94 17.11 8.51
C LEU A 371 -9.54 17.97 9.62
N PHE A 372 -9.11 17.77 10.87
CA PHE A 372 -9.57 18.56 12.01
C PHE A 372 -9.23 20.03 11.85
N ARG A 373 -8.00 20.33 11.39
CA ARG A 373 -7.54 21.70 11.17
C ARG A 373 -8.30 22.37 10.02
N LEU A 374 -8.56 21.66 8.93
CA LEU A 374 -9.31 22.18 7.78
C LEU A 374 -10.78 22.42 8.10
N ARG A 375 -11.41 21.59 8.93
CA ARG A 375 -12.78 21.86 9.43
C ARG A 375 -12.87 23.14 10.26
N ARG A 376 -11.81 23.49 10.99
CA ARG A 376 -11.73 24.76 11.75
C ARG A 376 -11.38 25.97 10.87
N LYS A 377 -10.42 25.81 9.95
CA LYS A 377 -9.94 26.90 9.09
C LYS A 377 -10.90 27.25 7.96
N GLN A 378 -11.61 26.27 7.42
CA GLN A 378 -12.49 26.43 6.26
C GLN A 378 -13.86 25.79 6.56
N PRO A 379 -14.62 26.29 7.56
CA PRO A 379 -15.87 25.68 7.98
C PRO A 379 -16.89 25.58 6.83
N ASP A 380 -16.96 26.60 5.97
CA ASP A 380 -17.95 26.70 4.89
C ASP A 380 -17.53 26.01 3.58
N ALA A 381 -16.35 25.39 3.53
CA ALA A 381 -15.91 24.68 2.34
C ALA A 381 -16.88 23.54 1.97
N PRO A 382 -17.19 23.35 0.67
CA PRO A 382 -18.04 22.26 0.22
C PRO A 382 -17.42 20.91 0.60
N ARG A 383 -18.21 20.06 1.26
CA ARG A 383 -17.80 18.69 1.64
C ARG A 383 -18.83 17.70 1.10
N PRO A 384 -18.69 17.29 -0.17
CA PRO A 384 -19.64 16.37 -0.82
C PRO A 384 -19.79 15.04 -0.06
N TYR A 385 -18.73 14.62 0.61
CA TYR A 385 -18.73 13.53 1.59
C TYR A 385 -18.18 14.03 2.92
N ARG A 386 -18.79 13.57 4.02
CA ARG A 386 -18.33 13.84 5.39
C ARG A 386 -18.07 12.51 6.08
N VAL A 387 -16.91 12.39 6.72
CA VAL A 387 -16.50 11.20 7.45
C VAL A 387 -17.48 10.89 8.58
N TRP A 388 -17.97 9.66 8.60
CA TRP A 388 -18.85 9.16 9.65
C TRP A 388 -18.11 9.08 10.99
N GLY A 389 -18.83 9.30 12.09
CA GLY A 389 -18.28 9.23 13.45
C GLY A 389 -17.27 10.34 13.80
N TYR A 390 -17.19 11.43 13.03
CA TYR A 390 -16.43 12.61 13.42
C TYR A 390 -16.97 13.21 14.74
N PRO A 391 -16.12 13.63 15.69
CA PRO A 391 -14.65 13.66 15.64
C PRO A 391 -13.97 12.36 16.07
N TRP A 392 -14.69 11.43 16.69
CA TRP A 392 -14.14 10.30 17.43
C TRP A 392 -13.42 9.28 16.56
N LEU A 393 -14.03 8.83 15.46
CA LEU A 393 -13.40 7.82 14.60
C LEU A 393 -12.10 8.33 13.98
N PRO A 394 -12.05 9.51 13.33
CA PRO A 394 -10.78 10.04 12.83
C PRO A 394 -9.74 10.28 13.94
N ALA A 395 -10.16 10.62 15.17
CA ALA A 395 -9.24 10.78 16.30
C ALA A 395 -8.64 9.43 16.73
N ILE A 396 -9.44 8.36 16.73
CA ILE A 396 -8.96 6.98 16.98
C ILE A 396 -7.93 6.60 15.92
N PHE A 397 -8.16 6.92 14.64
CA PHE A 397 -7.18 6.65 13.59
C PHE A 397 -5.87 7.41 13.82
N VAL A 398 -5.94 8.71 14.13
CA VAL A 398 -4.75 9.51 14.45
C VAL A 398 -3.96 8.91 15.62
N ALA A 399 -4.65 8.52 16.69
CA ALA A 399 -4.03 7.88 17.85
C ALA A 399 -3.40 6.53 17.49
N ALA A 400 -4.10 5.70 16.71
CA ALA A 400 -3.58 4.41 16.24
C ALA A 400 -2.36 4.58 15.34
N SER A 401 -2.35 5.58 14.44
CA SER A 401 -1.21 5.87 13.57
C SER A 401 0.03 6.27 14.37
N PHE A 402 -0.09 7.23 15.30
CA PHE A 402 1.05 7.64 16.12
C PHE A 402 1.48 6.55 17.11
N GLY A 403 0.54 5.77 17.66
CA GLY A 403 0.85 4.60 18.47
C GLY A 403 1.66 3.56 17.70
N PHE A 404 1.26 3.23 16.47
CA PHE A 404 2.01 2.34 15.59
C PHE A 404 3.43 2.87 15.30
N VAL A 405 3.56 4.17 15.03
CA VAL A 405 4.85 4.83 14.81
C VAL A 405 5.76 4.69 16.03
N ILE A 406 5.25 4.95 17.24
CA ILE A 406 6.01 4.82 18.49
C ILE A 406 6.45 3.36 18.72
N ILE A 407 5.53 2.40 18.57
CA ILE A 407 5.83 0.98 18.75
C ILE A 407 6.92 0.53 17.78
N ASN A 408 6.80 0.89 16.49
CA ASN A 408 7.80 0.55 15.48
C ASN A 408 9.14 1.23 15.73
N PHE A 409 9.13 2.48 16.19
CA PHE A 409 10.34 3.22 16.52
C PHE A 409 11.16 2.50 17.60
N VAL A 410 10.50 1.97 18.63
CA VAL A 410 11.18 1.22 19.70
C VAL A 410 11.62 -0.16 19.22
N ALA A 411 10.77 -0.86 18.46
CA ALA A 411 11.01 -2.25 18.09
C ALA A 411 12.05 -2.43 16.97
N ASN A 412 12.20 -1.47 16.06
CA ASN A 412 12.97 -1.62 14.82
C ASN A 412 14.08 -0.56 14.69
N GLN A 413 14.88 -0.39 15.74
CA GLN A 413 16.13 0.39 15.68
C GLN A 413 17.27 -0.45 15.07
N PRO A 414 18.16 0.14 14.23
CA PRO A 414 18.26 1.56 13.85
C PRO A 414 17.45 1.97 12.61
N GLN A 415 16.69 1.06 12.00
CA GLN A 415 16.04 1.28 10.69
C GLN A 415 15.07 2.48 10.71
N THR A 416 14.26 2.61 11.76
CA THR A 416 13.32 3.74 11.90
C THR A 416 14.03 5.08 12.09
N SER A 417 15.22 5.11 12.69
CA SER A 417 16.05 6.31 12.80
C SER A 417 16.56 6.80 11.44
N TYR A 418 16.90 5.89 10.52
CA TYR A 418 17.21 6.26 9.14
C TYR A 418 15.99 6.86 8.42
N GLY A 419 14.79 6.31 8.66
CA GLY A 419 13.54 6.90 8.15
C GLY A 419 13.35 8.35 8.60
N LEU A 420 13.56 8.63 9.89
CA LEU A 420 13.51 10.01 10.42
C LEU A 420 14.56 10.91 9.81
N ALA A 421 15.80 10.43 9.64
CA ALA A 421 16.87 11.20 9.01
C ALA A 421 16.52 11.56 7.56
N ILE A 422 15.88 10.66 6.81
CA ILE A 422 15.46 10.91 5.43
C ILE A 422 14.32 11.94 5.40
N ILE A 423 13.34 11.84 6.30
CA ILE A 423 12.30 12.88 6.46
C ILE A 423 12.96 14.23 6.79
N ALA A 424 13.86 14.27 7.77
CA ALA A 424 14.54 15.48 8.20
C ALA A 424 15.40 16.11 7.09
N SER A 425 16.02 15.30 6.21
CA SER A 425 16.77 15.79 5.06
C SER A 425 15.90 16.55 4.05
N GLY A 426 14.59 16.34 4.07
CA GLY A 426 13.63 17.13 3.29
C GLY A 426 13.54 18.60 3.74
N ILE A 427 13.91 18.93 4.98
CA ILE A 427 13.88 20.31 5.48
C ILE A 427 14.87 21.21 4.71
N PRO A 428 16.19 20.91 4.66
CA PRO A 428 17.12 21.71 3.87
C PRO A 428 16.79 21.67 2.37
N ALA A 429 16.38 20.49 1.86
CA ALA A 429 15.99 20.36 0.45
C ALA A 429 14.83 21.29 0.07
N PHE A 430 13.82 21.45 0.94
CA PHE A 430 12.69 22.35 0.73
C PHE A 430 13.14 23.80 0.47
N TYR A 431 14.06 24.31 1.30
CA TYR A 431 14.57 25.68 1.14
C TYR A 431 15.43 25.85 -0.11
N VAL A 432 16.20 24.81 -0.48
CA VAL A 432 16.99 24.79 -1.71
C VAL A 432 16.09 24.84 -2.95
N PHE A 433 15.09 23.94 -3.05
CA PHE A 433 14.19 23.90 -4.21
C PHE A 433 13.32 25.16 -4.34
N ARG A 434 12.91 25.74 -3.21
CA ARG A 434 12.19 27.02 -3.20
C ARG A 434 13.02 28.17 -3.76
N ARG A 435 14.34 28.19 -3.52
CA ARG A 435 15.24 29.23 -4.06
C ARG A 435 15.41 29.16 -5.58
N PHE A 436 15.28 27.97 -6.18
CA PHE A 436 15.37 27.81 -7.64
C PHE A 436 14.09 28.22 -8.39
N HIS A 437 12.98 28.41 -7.67
CA HIS A 437 11.68 28.76 -8.24
C HIS A 437 11.14 30.11 -7.76
N ALA A 438 11.79 30.75 -6.80
CA ALA A 438 11.64 32.17 -6.48
C ALA A 438 12.47 33.01 -7.46
#